data_AF-A0A3N0APK7-F1
#
_entry.id   AF-A0A3N0APK7-F1
#
_cell.length_a   1.000
_cell.length_b   1.000
_cell.length_c   1.000
_cell.angle_alpha   90.00
_cell.angle_beta   90.00
_cell.angle_gamma   90.00
#
_symmetry.space_group_name_H-M   'P 1'
#
loop_
_entity.id
_entity.type
_entity.pdbx_description
1 polymer ?
#
loop_
_entity_poly.entity_id
_entity_poly.type
_entity_poly.pdbx_seq_one_letter_code
_entity_poly.pdbx_strand_id
1 'polypeptide(L)'
;MANAPKSIRVVENTTVAGTRHVPAMAAIAEGYGKGDRLSLVRDAANPHDGWAVEVRDGADRRIGYVSCECNEFVARLIDGGKSVEGRLTDKEQIGSWTRLVMEVVLND
;
A
#
# COMPACT_ATOMS: atom_id res chain seq x y z
N MET A 1 29.62 14.12 -2.14
CA MET A 1 28.72 13.39 -3.05
C MET A 1 27.59 12.84 -2.19
N ALA A 2 26.36 13.32 -2.35
CA ALA A 2 25.24 12.82 -1.56
C ALA A 2 24.91 11.39 -2.03
N ASN A 3 24.94 10.43 -1.10
CA ASN A 3 24.51 9.07 -1.37
C ASN A 3 23.02 9.11 -1.75
N ALA A 4 22.65 8.63 -2.93
CA ALA A 4 21.24 8.50 -3.26
C ALA A 4 20.60 7.52 -2.26
N PRO A 5 19.40 7.80 -1.74
CA PRO A 5 18.74 6.90 -0.79
C PRO A 5 18.60 5.51 -1.43
N LYS A 6 18.99 4.47 -0.68
CA LYS A 6 19.03 3.10 -1.20
C LYS A 6 17.68 2.47 -0.92
N SER A 7 16.86 2.37 -1.96
CA SER A 7 15.57 1.70 -1.87
C SER A 7 15.75 0.18 -1.99
N ILE A 8 15.23 -0.59 -1.02
CA ILE A 8 15.22 -2.06 -1.05
C ILE A 8 13.77 -2.51 -1.22
N ARG A 9 13.48 -3.28 -2.27
CA ARG A 9 12.17 -3.92 -2.42
C ARG A 9 12.07 -5.10 -1.46
N VAL A 10 11.11 -5.04 -0.54
CA VAL A 10 10.93 -6.04 0.52
C VAL A 10 9.70 -6.93 0.29
N VAL A 11 8.74 -6.49 -0.52
CA VAL A 11 7.62 -7.29 -1.02
C VAL A 11 7.50 -7.04 -2.52
N GLU A 12 7.55 -8.10 -3.33
CA GLU A 12 7.52 -7.95 -4.80
C GLU A 12 6.13 -7.67 -5.35
N ASN A 13 5.11 -8.38 -4.85
CA ASN A 13 3.73 -8.22 -5.29
C ASN A 13 2.79 -8.50 -4.12
N THR A 14 1.92 -7.56 -3.81
CA THR A 14 0.81 -7.72 -2.87
C THR A 14 -0.39 -6.93 -3.35
N THR A 15 -1.59 -7.37 -3.01
CA THR A 15 -2.82 -6.66 -3.35
C THR A 15 -3.15 -5.60 -2.29
N VAL A 16 -3.76 -4.50 -2.74
CA VAL A 16 -4.43 -3.57 -1.82
C VAL A 16 -5.79 -4.18 -1.45
N ALA A 17 -5.89 -4.68 -0.22
CA ALA A 17 -7.09 -5.28 0.31
C ALA A 17 -8.16 -4.22 0.64
N GLY A 18 -9.43 -4.63 0.59
CA GLY A 18 -10.55 -3.77 1.00
C GLY A 18 -10.91 -2.64 0.03
N THR A 19 -10.32 -2.59 -1.17
CA THR A 19 -10.64 -1.61 -2.24
C THR A 19 -12.14 -1.56 -2.57
N ARG A 20 -12.88 -2.67 -2.42
CA ARG A 20 -14.34 -2.72 -2.59
C ARG A 20 -15.13 -1.83 -1.61
N HIS A 21 -14.54 -1.47 -0.47
CA HIS A 21 -15.15 -0.63 0.55
C HIS A 21 -14.83 0.86 0.35
N VAL A 22 -14.04 1.19 -0.68
CA VAL A 22 -13.70 2.56 -1.03
C VAL A 22 -14.73 3.09 -2.03
N PRO A 23 -15.50 4.13 -1.68
CA PRO A 23 -16.46 4.73 -2.59
C PRO A 23 -15.78 5.23 -3.86
N ALA A 24 -16.39 5.00 -5.01
CA ALA A 24 -15.89 5.43 -6.33
C ALA A 24 -14.46 4.95 -6.67
N MET A 25 -14.02 3.80 -6.12
CA MET A 25 -12.67 3.25 -6.37
C MET A 25 -12.33 3.12 -7.86
N ALA A 26 -13.28 2.67 -8.70
CA ALA A 26 -13.05 2.54 -10.14
C ALA A 26 -12.68 3.88 -10.78
N ALA A 27 -13.45 4.93 -10.52
CA ALA A 27 -13.20 6.28 -11.04
C ALA A 27 -11.91 6.89 -10.46
N ILE A 28 -11.63 6.65 -9.18
CA ILE A 28 -10.38 7.10 -8.55
C ILE A 28 -9.17 6.41 -9.21
N ALA A 29 -9.26 5.11 -9.48
CA ALA A 29 -8.17 4.33 -10.04
C ALA A 29 -7.86 4.67 -11.50
N GLU A 30 -8.76 5.34 -12.23
CA GLU A 30 -8.46 5.88 -13.57
C GLU A 30 -7.26 6.82 -13.53
N GLY A 31 -7.14 7.62 -12.46
CA GLY A 31 -6.05 8.56 -12.24
C GLY A 31 -4.73 7.93 -11.81
N TYR A 32 -4.69 6.63 -11.52
CA TYR A 32 -3.47 5.97 -11.06
C TYR A 32 -2.58 5.48 -12.20
N GLY A 33 -1.28 5.66 -12.03
CA GLY A 33 -0.23 5.17 -12.91
C GLY A 33 0.63 4.09 -12.24
N LYS A 34 1.25 3.25 -13.06
CA LYS A 34 2.31 2.36 -12.59
C LYS A 34 3.48 3.19 -12.06
N GLY A 35 3.96 2.86 -10.87
CA GLY A 35 5.00 3.58 -10.16
C GLY A 35 4.49 4.66 -9.21
N ASP A 36 3.18 4.90 -9.15
CA ASP A 36 2.59 5.82 -8.19
C ASP A 36 2.92 5.40 -6.76
N ARG A 37 3.34 6.39 -5.96
CA ARG A 37 3.72 6.19 -4.56
C ARG A 37 2.47 6.07 -3.71
N LEU A 38 2.44 5.05 -2.86
CA LEU A 38 1.40 4.81 -1.88
C LEU A 38 1.99 4.92 -0.48
N SER A 39 1.36 5.72 0.37
CA SER A 39 1.76 5.84 1.77
C SER A 39 1.21 4.65 2.56
N LEU A 40 2.06 4.06 3.39
CA LEU A 40 1.72 2.96 4.28
C LEU A 40 1.65 3.49 5.70
N VAL A 41 0.45 3.47 6.30
CA VAL A 41 0.20 4.05 7.63
C VAL A 41 -0.24 2.95 8.57
N ARG A 42 0.48 2.81 9.69
CA ARG A 42 0.15 1.83 10.71
C ARG A 42 -1.18 2.16 11.38
N ASP A 43 -2.11 1.20 11.40
CA ASP A 43 -3.37 1.27 12.14
C ASP A 43 -3.39 0.23 13.27
N ALA A 44 -2.69 0.53 14.36
CA ALA A 44 -2.56 -0.39 15.50
C ALA A 44 -3.83 -0.52 16.35
N ALA A 45 -4.79 0.40 16.17
CA ALA A 45 -6.06 0.41 16.89
C ALA A 45 -7.18 -0.31 16.12
N ASN A 46 -6.87 -0.92 14.97
CA ASN A 46 -7.85 -1.62 14.17
C ASN A 46 -8.48 -2.78 14.96
N PRO A 47 -9.81 -2.82 15.11
CA PRO A 47 -10.48 -3.83 15.93
C PRO A 47 -10.52 -5.21 15.29
N HIS A 48 -10.23 -5.33 13.99
CA HIS A 48 -10.31 -6.58 13.24
C HIS A 48 -8.96 -7.23 13.02
N ASP A 49 -7.89 -6.43 12.89
CA ASP A 49 -6.56 -6.92 12.57
C ASP A 49 -5.49 -6.07 13.27
N GLY A 50 -4.83 -6.66 14.27
CA GLY A 50 -3.79 -5.99 15.03
C GLY A 50 -2.59 -5.54 14.18
N TRP A 51 -2.39 -6.10 12.98
CA TRP A 51 -1.30 -5.75 12.06
C TRP A 51 -1.77 -4.88 10.88
N ALA A 52 -2.93 -4.25 10.98
CA ALA A 52 -3.45 -3.41 9.91
C ALA A 52 -2.49 -2.27 9.53
N VAL A 53 -2.29 -2.12 8.22
CA VAL A 53 -1.54 -1.04 7.60
C VAL A 53 -2.41 -0.46 6.49
N GLU A 54 -2.86 0.78 6.66
CA GLU A 54 -3.61 1.52 5.66
C GLU A 54 -2.74 1.81 4.46
N VAL A 55 -3.32 1.69 3.27
CA VAL A 55 -2.72 2.13 2.02
C VAL A 55 -3.42 3.42 1.60
N ARG A 56 -2.63 4.48 1.42
CA ARG A 56 -3.13 5.80 1.02
C ARG A 56 -2.49 6.26 -0.28
N ASP A 57 -3.25 6.97 -1.10
CA ASP A 57 -2.75 7.52 -2.36
C ASP A 57 -2.03 8.87 -2.17
N GLY A 58 -1.57 9.47 -3.28
CA GLY A 58 -0.89 10.77 -3.27
C GLY A 58 -1.77 11.96 -2.83
N ALA A 59 -3.08 11.76 -2.68
CA ALA A 59 -4.02 12.74 -2.13
C ALA A 59 -4.38 12.45 -0.66
N ASP A 60 -3.62 11.58 0.01
CA ASP A 60 -3.85 11.09 1.38
C ASP A 60 -5.22 10.41 1.59
N ARG A 61 -5.82 9.90 0.50
CA ARG A 61 -7.06 9.14 0.58
C ARG A 61 -6.74 7.69 0.88
N ARG A 62 -7.38 7.11 1.90
CA ARG A 62 -7.30 5.66 2.16
C ARG A 62 -7.99 4.88 1.06
N ILE A 63 -7.21 4.07 0.35
CA ILE A 63 -7.66 3.25 -0.78
C ILE A 63 -7.70 1.75 -0.43
N GLY A 64 -7.35 1.40 0.80
CA GLY A 64 -7.47 0.05 1.34
C GLY A 64 -6.43 -0.22 2.42
N TYR A 65 -6.04 -1.48 2.52
CA TYR A 65 -5.02 -1.97 3.46
C TYR A 65 -4.02 -2.87 2.74
N VAL A 66 -2.84 -3.07 3.33
CA VAL A 66 -1.91 -4.11 2.90
C VAL A 66 -2.59 -5.48 3.08
N SER A 67 -2.46 -6.39 2.09
CA SER A 67 -2.97 -7.76 2.20
C SER A 67 -2.52 -8.43 3.50
N CYS A 68 -3.42 -9.20 4.14
CA CYS A 68 -3.11 -9.95 5.36
C CYS A 68 -2.03 -11.03 5.16
N GLU A 69 -1.69 -11.36 3.91
CA GLU A 69 -0.59 -12.27 3.58
C GLU A 69 0.78 -11.70 3.94
N CYS A 70 0.93 -10.37 4.02
CA CYS A 70 2.21 -9.73 4.32
C CYS A 70 2.12 -8.51 5.25
N ASN A 71 0.94 -8.14 5.73
CA ASN A 71 0.76 -6.95 6.56
C ASN A 71 1.55 -6.99 7.87
N GLU A 72 1.69 -8.15 8.53
CA GLU A 72 2.48 -8.29 9.76
C GLU A 72 3.95 -7.91 9.53
N PHE A 73 4.54 -8.36 8.44
CA PHE A 73 5.91 -8.01 8.07
C PHE A 73 6.08 -6.50 7.86
N VAL A 74 5.17 -5.89 7.10
CA VAL A 74 5.18 -4.45 6.83
C VAL A 74 4.94 -3.65 8.11
N ALA A 75 3.99 -4.06 8.95
CA ALA A 75 3.67 -3.43 10.22
C ALA A 75 4.87 -3.45 11.16
N ARG A 76 5.56 -4.59 11.30
CA ARG A 76 6.77 -4.69 12.13
C ARG A 76 7.91 -3.79 11.66
N LEU A 77 8.05 -3.57 10.34
CA LEU A 77 9.02 -2.60 9.82
C LEU A 77 8.66 -1.19 10.29
N ILE A 78 7.39 -0.79 10.15
CA ILE A 78 6.91 0.54 10.59
C ILE A 78 7.06 0.69 12.11
N ASP A 79 6.63 -0.31 12.88
CA ASP A 79 6.73 -0.32 14.34
C ASP A 79 8.20 -0.27 14.81
N GLY A 80 9.13 -0.83 14.03
CA GLY A 80 10.58 -0.71 14.22
C GLY A 80 11.18 0.62 13.76
N GLY A 81 10.37 1.60 13.35
CA GLY A 81 10.79 2.93 12.92
C GLY A 81 11.36 2.99 11.49
N LYS A 82 11.14 1.96 10.67
CA LYS A 82 11.59 1.95 9.27
C LYS A 82 10.64 2.73 8.37
N SER A 83 11.20 3.45 7.40
CA SER A 83 10.42 4.14 6.38
C SER A 83 10.10 3.17 5.25
N VAL A 84 8.83 2.81 5.08
CA VAL A 84 8.36 1.96 3.99
C VAL A 84 7.27 2.66 3.18
N GLU A 85 7.19 2.34 1.90
CA GLU A 85 6.19 2.84 0.97
C GLU A 85 5.69 1.73 0.05
N GLY A 86 4.46 1.87 -0.43
CA GLY A 86 3.96 1.07 -1.53
C GLY A 86 4.28 1.74 -2.87
N ARG A 87 4.42 0.95 -3.93
CA ARG A 87 4.44 1.44 -5.31
C ARG A 87 3.48 0.63 -6.14
N LEU A 88 2.54 1.31 -6.81
CA LEU A 88 1.55 0.63 -7.64
C LEU A 88 2.25 -0.05 -8.82
N THR A 89 2.09 -1.36 -8.96
CA THR A 89 2.69 -2.15 -10.04
C THR A 89 1.68 -2.49 -11.12
N ASP A 90 0.41 -2.67 -10.75
CA ASP A 90 -0.67 -3.01 -11.67
C ASP A 90 -2.04 -2.55 -11.16
N LYS A 91 -2.96 -2.32 -12.08
CA LYS A 91 -4.37 -2.03 -11.80
C LYS A 91 -5.27 -2.75 -12.80
N GLU A 92 -6.31 -3.40 -12.30
CA GLU A 92 -7.25 -4.17 -13.12
C GLU A 92 -8.68 -3.97 -12.61
N GLN A 93 -9.62 -3.74 -13.52
CA GLN A 93 -11.05 -3.72 -13.18
C GLN A 93 -11.67 -5.11 -13.41
N ILE A 94 -12.06 -5.78 -12.34
CA ILE A 94 -12.68 -7.11 -12.34
C ILE A 94 -14.16 -6.96 -11.97
N GLY A 95 -15.01 -6.83 -12.98
CA GLY A 95 -16.45 -6.60 -12.79
C GLY A 95 -16.69 -5.30 -12.01
N SER A 96 -17.27 -5.38 -10.81
CA SER A 96 -17.50 -4.23 -9.93
C SER A 96 -16.33 -3.89 -8.99
N TRP A 97 -15.25 -4.67 -9.02
CA TRP A 97 -14.11 -4.53 -8.12
C TRP A 97 -12.85 -4.05 -8.85
N THR A 98 -12.17 -3.06 -8.29
CA THR A 98 -10.85 -2.62 -8.77
C THR A 98 -9.74 -3.32 -7.99
N ARG A 99 -9.01 -4.20 -8.66
CA ARG A 99 -7.80 -4.84 -8.12
C ARG A 99 -6.62 -3.90 -8.31
N LEU A 100 -5.95 -3.58 -7.22
CA LEU A 100 -4.69 -2.83 -7.21
C LEU A 100 -3.60 -3.75 -6.69
N VAL A 101 -2.48 -3.81 -7.40
CA VAL A 101 -1.28 -4.56 -7.02
C VAL A 101 -0.16 -3.57 -6.78
N MET A 102 0.59 -3.76 -5.70
CA MET A 102 1.73 -2.93 -5.36
C MET A 102 2.91 -3.78 -4.90
N GLU A 103 4.10 -3.21 -5.03
CA GLU A 103 5.29 -3.66 -4.31
C GLU A 103 5.47 -2.82 -3.03
N VAL A 104 6.22 -3.33 -2.05
CA VAL A 104 6.62 -2.58 -0.85
C VAL A 104 8.11 -2.35 -0.87
N VAL A 105 8.50 -1.10 -0.66
CA VAL A 105 9.87 -0.62 -0.70
C VAL A 105 10.24 -0.04 0.66
N LEU A 106 11.39 -0.47 1.17
CA LEU A 106 12.08 0.10 2.33
C LEU A 106 13.01 1.22 1.85
N ASN A 107 12.88 2.39 2.44
CA ASN A 107 13.78 3.53 2.24
C ASN A 107 14.88 3.48 3.31
N ASP A 108 16.13 3.25 2.89
CA ASP A 108 17.34 3.19 3.74
C ASP A 108 18.37 4.25 3.32
#